data_AF-A0A1I9XXY1-F1
#
_entry.id   AF-A0A1I9XXY1-F1
#
_cell.length_a   1.000
_cell.length_b   1.000
_cell.length_c   1.000
_cell.angle_alpha   90.00
_cell.angle_beta   90.00
_cell.angle_gamma   90.00
#
_symmetry.space_group_name_H-M   'P 1'
#
loop_
_entity.id
_entity.type
_entity.pdbx_description
1 polymer ?
#
loop_
_entity_poly.entity_id
_entity_poly.type
_entity_poly.pdbx_seq_one_letter_code
_entity_poly.pdbx_strand_id
1 'polypeptide(L)'
;MATPLTLPGICWPLQASTGHLAMTTQHITGHFRAGAGLDAIVLCDVQPAGKFRNGAARHWCRTHQCYWGTRADVDGLQATRQLRCRQHASPMGYVLYPELFDTSQFHAITVRQAATGLLQLRARADAGGALLSRDVPALAIDCRTLPGLFHPDIVQLNITPPAAHAFAAALQAGVPLGCSDCARCGHPHLDLGDFALAPHRRHTCGHCGHDATHSPGAIVSTPLWRLREYARRAPARIAQCF
;
A
#
# COMPACT_ATOMS: atom_id res chain seq x y z
N MET A 1 27.57 10.27 3.12
CA MET A 1 26.22 9.80 3.50
C MET A 1 26.37 8.41 4.10
N ALA A 2 25.65 8.09 5.18
CA ALA A 2 25.64 6.73 5.71
C ALA A 2 25.17 5.74 4.62
N THR A 3 25.67 4.51 4.63
CA THR A 3 25.22 3.46 3.70
C THR A 3 23.74 3.15 3.93
N PRO A 4 22.91 2.99 2.87
CA PRO A 4 21.51 2.60 3.04
C PRO A 4 21.42 1.18 3.63
N LEU A 5 20.42 0.95 4.47
CA LEU A 5 20.16 -0.35 5.10
C LEU A 5 18.96 -1.01 4.43
N THR A 6 19.02 -2.32 4.24
CA THR A 6 17.87 -3.14 3.83
C THR A 6 17.35 -3.87 5.05
N LEU A 7 16.15 -3.51 5.49
CA LEU A 7 15.56 -4.01 6.73
C LEU A 7 14.11 -4.42 6.49
N PRO A 8 13.56 -5.38 7.26
CA PRO A 8 12.12 -5.61 7.31
C PRO A 8 11.40 -4.31 7.64
N GLY A 9 10.40 -3.92 6.85
CA GLY A 9 9.72 -2.65 7.05
C GLY A 9 8.57 -2.38 6.11
N ILE A 10 7.78 -1.38 6.49
CA ILE A 10 6.72 -0.78 5.68
C ILE A 10 7.15 0.66 5.41
N CYS A 11 6.98 1.13 4.18
CA CYS A 11 7.09 2.54 3.86
C CYS A 11 5.90 3.03 3.04
N TRP A 12 5.57 4.31 3.14
CA TRP A 12 4.58 4.95 2.30
C TRP A 12 4.95 6.40 1.97
N PRO A 13 4.67 6.86 0.74
CA PRO A 13 4.78 8.26 0.40
C PRO A 13 3.73 9.08 1.15
N LEU A 14 4.07 10.32 1.52
CA LEU A 14 3.18 11.20 2.28
C LEU A 14 2.12 11.91 1.40
N GLN A 15 2.35 11.96 0.08
CA GLN A 15 1.55 12.76 -0.86
C GLN A 15 1.15 11.99 -2.13
N ALA A 16 0.97 10.67 -2.04
CA ALA A 16 0.59 9.89 -3.22
C ALA A 16 -0.93 9.83 -3.43
N SER A 17 -1.33 9.86 -4.69
CA SER A 17 -2.71 9.62 -5.14
C SER A 17 -2.98 8.15 -5.51
N THR A 18 -1.95 7.30 -5.50
CA THR A 18 -2.08 5.85 -5.64
C THR A 18 -1.32 5.21 -4.50
N GLY A 19 -1.47 3.91 -4.27
CA GLY A 19 -0.70 3.20 -3.26
C GLY A 19 -0.26 1.81 -3.70
N HIS A 20 0.81 1.34 -3.07
CA HIS A 20 1.33 -0.02 -3.20
C HIS A 20 1.41 -0.62 -1.80
N LEU A 21 0.43 -1.45 -1.44
CA LEU A 21 0.39 -2.12 -0.15
C LEU A 21 0.46 -3.66 -0.22
N ALA A 22 0.21 -4.24 -1.39
CA ALA A 22 0.39 -5.67 -1.61
C ALA A 22 1.84 -5.96 -1.99
N MET A 23 2.62 -6.48 -1.05
CA MET A 23 4.06 -6.65 -1.19
C MET A 23 4.44 -8.08 -1.60
N THR A 24 5.47 -8.19 -2.45
CA THR A 24 6.15 -9.45 -2.76
C THR A 24 7.37 -9.69 -1.86
N THR A 25 7.83 -8.68 -1.11
CA THR A 25 8.92 -8.78 -0.14
C THR A 25 8.60 -7.98 1.12
N GLN A 26 9.23 -8.33 2.23
CA GLN A 26 9.00 -7.66 3.52
C GLN A 26 9.99 -6.53 3.80
N HIS A 27 10.89 -6.22 2.86
CA HIS A 27 12.05 -5.37 3.10
C HIS A 27 11.94 -4.03 2.40
N ILE A 28 12.47 -3.00 3.04
CA ILE A 28 12.68 -1.67 2.47
C ILE A 28 14.16 -1.32 2.56
N THR A 29 14.66 -0.58 1.56
CA THR A 29 16.06 -0.12 1.52
C THR A 29 16.12 1.39 1.61
N GLY A 30 16.80 1.94 2.61
CA GLY A 30 16.85 3.39 2.79
C GLY A 30 17.71 3.85 3.96
N HIS A 31 17.53 5.12 4.31
CA HIS A 31 18.12 5.74 5.50
C HIS A 31 17.00 5.99 6.52
N PHE A 32 17.22 5.50 7.74
CA PHE A 32 16.24 5.52 8.82
C PHE A 32 16.88 6.17 10.05
N ARG A 33 16.11 6.98 10.78
CA ARG A 33 16.58 7.64 12.01
C ARG A 33 16.17 6.91 13.28
N ALA A 34 15.08 6.14 13.22
CA ALA A 34 14.47 5.43 14.34
C ALA A 34 13.78 4.16 13.84
N GLY A 35 13.07 3.46 14.73
CA GLY A 35 12.25 2.30 14.37
C GLY A 35 10.96 2.66 13.60
N ALA A 36 10.51 3.91 13.66
CA ALA A 36 9.38 4.42 12.91
C ALA A 36 9.48 5.95 12.79
N GLY A 37 8.83 6.54 11.79
CA GLY A 37 8.84 7.98 11.60
C GLY A 37 8.24 8.43 10.27
N LEU A 38 8.40 9.71 9.97
CA LEU A 38 7.94 10.34 8.71
C LEU A 38 9.10 10.95 7.91
N ASP A 39 10.32 10.56 8.21
CA ASP A 39 11.56 11.19 7.76
C ASP A 39 12.54 10.20 7.09
N ALA A 40 12.07 9.01 6.73
CA ALA A 40 12.89 8.06 5.99
C ALA A 40 13.15 8.55 4.57
N ILE A 41 14.37 8.30 4.09
CA ILE A 41 14.73 8.44 2.67
C ILE A 41 14.90 7.03 2.11
N VAL A 42 13.87 6.55 1.39
CA VAL A 42 13.84 5.19 0.83
C VAL A 42 14.32 5.23 -0.61
N LEU A 43 15.13 4.25 -1.02
CA LEU A 43 15.68 4.22 -2.36
C LEU A 43 14.61 3.95 -3.43
N CYS A 44 14.86 4.47 -4.64
CA CYS A 44 13.98 4.25 -5.77
C CYS A 44 14.05 2.80 -6.25
N ASP A 45 12.90 2.12 -6.30
CA ASP A 45 12.68 0.91 -7.09
C ASP A 45 12.01 1.30 -8.41
N VAL A 46 12.79 1.45 -9.49
CA VAL A 46 12.31 1.92 -10.80
C VAL A 46 12.23 0.75 -11.78
N GLN A 47 11.05 0.55 -12.37
CA GLN A 47 10.81 -0.54 -13.31
C GLN A 47 10.15 -0.05 -14.61
N PRO A 48 10.21 -0.82 -15.72
CA PRO A 48 9.57 -0.48 -16.98
C PRO A 48 8.02 -0.42 -16.90
N ALA A 49 7.43 0.69 -17.36
CA ALA A 49 6.00 0.98 -17.32
C ALA A 49 5.39 1.32 -18.70
N GLY A 50 6.02 0.81 -19.76
CA GLY A 50 5.56 0.97 -21.15
C GLY A 50 6.15 2.21 -21.83
N LYS A 51 5.32 2.92 -22.59
CA LYS A 51 5.72 4.13 -23.32
C LYS A 51 4.78 5.29 -23.00
N PHE A 52 5.29 6.51 -23.05
CA PHE A 52 4.50 7.73 -23.07
C PHE A 52 3.78 7.88 -24.43
N ARG A 53 2.83 8.84 -24.50
CA ARG A 53 2.08 9.13 -25.74
C ARG A 53 2.98 9.55 -26.91
N ASN A 54 4.13 10.15 -26.62
CA ASN A 54 5.14 10.52 -27.62
C ASN A 54 6.08 9.36 -28.01
N GLY A 55 5.80 8.14 -27.55
CA GLY A 55 6.60 6.95 -27.85
C GLY A 55 7.84 6.74 -26.96
N ALA A 56 8.20 7.71 -26.12
CA ALA A 56 9.35 7.60 -25.22
C ALA A 56 9.14 6.50 -24.16
N ALA A 57 10.22 5.84 -23.74
CA ALA A 57 10.14 4.83 -22.68
C ALA A 57 9.67 5.44 -21.36
N ARG A 58 8.67 4.81 -20.74
CA ARG A 58 8.10 5.21 -19.45
C ARG A 58 8.48 4.20 -18.40
N HIS A 59 8.90 4.68 -17.24
CA HIS A 59 9.21 3.87 -16.08
C HIS A 59 8.35 4.29 -14.90
N TRP A 60 8.24 3.41 -13.91
CA TRP A 60 7.48 3.63 -12.68
C TRP A 60 8.36 3.38 -11.47
N CYS A 61 8.45 4.37 -10.60
CA CYS A 61 9.05 4.17 -9.28
C CYS A 61 8.01 3.55 -8.35
N ARG A 62 8.17 2.27 -8.00
CA ARG A 62 7.27 1.54 -7.09
C ARG A 62 7.29 2.11 -5.67
N THR A 63 8.46 2.55 -5.20
CA THR A 63 8.64 3.16 -3.88
C THR A 63 7.87 4.47 -3.74
N HIS A 64 8.09 5.39 -4.68
CA HIS A 64 7.58 6.77 -4.60
C HIS A 64 6.33 7.01 -5.42
N GLN A 65 5.84 5.98 -6.13
CA GLN A 65 4.61 5.95 -6.90
C GLN A 65 4.49 7.12 -7.88
N CYS A 66 5.54 7.29 -8.70
CA CYS A 66 5.55 8.28 -9.77
C CYS A 66 6.25 7.78 -11.02
N TYR A 67 5.87 8.37 -12.16
CA TYR A 67 6.52 8.09 -13.42
C TYR A 67 7.91 8.70 -13.50
N TRP A 68 8.78 8.01 -14.23
CA TRP A 68 10.11 8.46 -14.62
C TRP A 68 10.27 8.30 -16.13
N GLY A 69 11.04 9.18 -16.75
CA GLY A 69 11.38 9.15 -18.18
C GLY A 69 11.01 10.43 -18.92
N THR A 70 10.74 11.51 -18.20
CA THR A 70 10.66 12.86 -18.77
C THR A 70 12.05 13.33 -19.23
N ARG A 71 12.12 14.43 -19.99
CA ARG A 71 13.43 15.00 -20.40
C ARG A 71 14.29 15.36 -19.18
N ALA A 72 13.70 15.97 -18.16
CA ALA A 72 14.40 16.31 -16.91
C ALA A 72 14.96 15.06 -16.19
N ASP A 73 14.22 13.95 -16.22
CA ASP A 73 14.70 12.69 -15.65
C ASP A 73 15.92 12.13 -16.41
N VAL A 74 15.90 12.23 -17.74
CA VAL A 74 17.00 11.77 -18.61
C VAL A 74 18.24 12.64 -18.43
N ASP A 75 18.07 13.96 -18.43
CA ASP A 75 19.15 14.92 -18.20
C ASP A 75 19.79 14.70 -16.81
N GLY A 76 18.95 14.46 -15.79
CA GLY A 76 19.40 14.14 -14.43
C GLY A 76 20.19 12.83 -14.35
N LEU A 77 19.79 11.80 -15.09
CA LEU A 77 20.53 10.54 -15.18
C LEU A 77 21.89 10.73 -15.86
N GLN A 78 21.96 11.54 -16.92
CA GLN A 78 23.23 11.82 -17.61
C GLN A 78 24.21 12.56 -16.70
N ALA A 79 23.72 13.53 -15.93
CA ALA A 79 24.53 14.33 -15.02
C ALA A 79 25.02 13.53 -13.79
N THR A 80 24.15 12.72 -13.18
CA THR A 80 24.43 12.05 -11.90
C THR A 80 24.86 10.59 -12.04
N ARG A 81 24.62 9.98 -13.20
CA ARG A 81 24.74 8.53 -13.45
C ARG A 81 23.91 7.67 -12.49
N GLN A 82 22.86 8.24 -11.88
CA GLN A 82 21.99 7.55 -10.93
C GLN A 82 20.53 7.62 -11.36
N LEU A 83 19.88 6.45 -11.41
CA LEU A 83 18.46 6.35 -11.74
C LEU A 83 17.61 6.70 -10.52
N ARG A 84 17.08 7.92 -10.50
CA ARG A 84 16.30 8.47 -9.38
C ARG A 84 15.04 9.12 -9.91
N CYS A 85 13.91 8.84 -9.26
CA CYS A 85 12.66 9.54 -9.57
C CYS A 85 12.67 10.96 -9.02
N ARG A 86 11.75 11.81 -9.48
CA ARG A 86 11.58 13.18 -9.00
C ARG A 86 11.34 13.29 -7.48
N GLN A 87 10.89 12.20 -6.83
CA GLN A 87 10.62 12.12 -5.40
C GLN A 87 11.73 11.40 -4.59
N HIS A 88 12.89 11.10 -5.18
CA HIS A 88 13.91 10.24 -4.55
C HIS A 88 14.49 10.76 -3.23
N ALA A 89 14.36 12.06 -2.95
CA ALA A 89 14.83 12.70 -1.74
C ALA A 89 13.67 13.13 -0.83
N SER A 90 12.43 12.79 -1.19
CA SER A 90 11.25 13.17 -0.43
C SER A 90 11.11 12.27 0.80
N PRO A 91 10.79 12.85 1.98
CA PRO A 91 10.60 12.07 3.19
C PRO A 91 9.40 11.13 3.05
N MET A 92 9.53 9.94 3.62
CA MET A 92 8.49 8.90 3.63
C MET A 92 8.14 8.49 5.05
N GLY A 93 6.86 8.12 5.23
CA GLY A 93 6.42 7.41 6.42
C GLY A 93 6.97 5.99 6.43
N TYR A 94 7.37 5.50 7.59
CA TYR A 94 7.91 4.16 7.73
C TYR A 94 7.74 3.56 9.13
N VAL A 95 7.80 2.24 9.17
CA VAL A 95 8.04 1.44 10.38
C VAL A 95 8.97 0.27 10.03
N LEU A 96 9.98 0.05 10.85
CA LEU A 96 10.91 -1.08 10.77
C LEU A 96 10.43 -2.20 11.66
N TYR A 97 10.69 -3.44 11.23
CA TYR A 97 10.29 -4.66 11.93
C TYR A 97 8.80 -4.64 12.34
N PRO A 98 7.87 -4.36 11.41
CA PRO A 98 6.44 -4.44 11.71
C PRO A 98 6.10 -5.87 12.16
N GLU A 99 5.21 -5.98 13.16
CA GLU A 99 4.62 -7.27 13.50
C GLU A 99 3.84 -7.79 12.30
N LEU A 100 4.17 -9.01 11.85
CA LEU A 100 3.44 -9.70 10.80
C LEU A 100 2.23 -10.40 11.41
N PHE A 101 1.05 -9.83 11.17
CA PHE A 101 -0.18 -10.25 11.78
C PHE A 101 -0.82 -11.42 11.02
N ASP A 102 -0.89 -12.57 11.70
CA ASP A 102 -1.58 -13.75 11.21
C ASP A 102 -3.07 -13.70 11.56
N THR A 103 -3.90 -13.47 10.55
CA THR A 103 -5.36 -13.38 10.74
C THR A 103 -6.01 -14.70 11.14
N SER A 104 -5.38 -15.85 10.91
CA SER A 104 -5.95 -17.17 11.18
C SER A 104 -5.97 -17.53 12.67
N GLN A 105 -5.19 -16.83 13.50
CA GLN A 105 -5.10 -17.03 14.94
C GLN A 105 -6.22 -16.34 15.72
N PHE A 106 -7.06 -15.55 15.05
CA PHE A 106 -8.10 -14.76 15.68
C PHE A 106 -9.47 -15.10 15.10
N HIS A 107 -10.48 -15.06 15.96
CA HIS A 107 -11.88 -15.21 15.61
C HIS A 107 -12.51 -13.87 15.19
N ALA A 108 -12.05 -12.77 15.80
CA ALA A 108 -12.53 -11.43 15.52
C ALA A 108 -11.36 -10.45 15.48
N ILE A 109 -11.29 -9.63 14.44
CA ILE A 109 -10.28 -8.59 14.27
C ILE A 109 -11.02 -7.32 13.89
N THR A 110 -10.60 -6.20 14.46
CA THR A 110 -11.00 -4.83 14.13
C THR A 110 -9.76 -4.00 13.90
N VAL A 111 -9.72 -3.26 12.78
CA VAL A 111 -8.69 -2.26 12.49
C VAL A 111 -9.37 -0.92 12.26
N ARG A 112 -8.95 0.11 12.98
CA ARG A 112 -9.48 1.49 12.87
C ARG A 112 -8.35 2.50 12.93
N GLN A 113 -8.56 3.69 12.38
CA GLN A 113 -7.64 4.80 12.58
C GLN A 113 -8.03 5.55 13.87
N ALA A 114 -7.09 5.72 14.79
CA ALA A 114 -7.27 6.53 16.00
C ALA A 114 -7.14 8.03 15.69
N ALA A 115 -7.68 8.86 16.59
CA ALA A 115 -7.50 10.32 16.56
C ALA A 115 -6.01 10.75 16.64
N THR A 116 -5.15 9.89 17.20
CA THR A 116 -3.70 10.10 17.25
C THR A 116 -2.99 9.88 15.90
N GLY A 117 -3.71 9.38 14.89
CA GLY A 117 -3.17 9.01 13.58
C GLY A 117 -2.61 7.58 13.50
N LEU A 118 -2.47 6.88 14.64
CA LEU A 118 -2.09 5.46 14.68
C LEU A 118 -3.24 4.55 14.23
N LEU A 119 -2.89 3.32 13.83
CA LEU A 119 -3.85 2.25 13.60
C LEU A 119 -4.10 1.49 14.90
N GLN A 120 -5.37 1.40 15.30
CA GLN A 120 -5.80 0.59 16.42
C GLN A 120 -6.20 -0.80 15.92
N LEU A 121 -5.41 -1.79 16.28
CA LEU A 121 -5.71 -3.20 16.10
C LEU A 121 -6.33 -3.74 17.38
N ARG A 122 -7.49 -4.37 17.24
CA ARG A 122 -8.17 -5.11 18.30
C ARG A 122 -8.49 -6.50 17.78
N ALA A 123 -8.03 -7.55 18.44
CA ALA A 123 -8.29 -8.92 18.02
C ALA A 123 -8.57 -9.86 19.19
N ARG A 124 -9.41 -10.88 18.97
CA ARG A 124 -9.74 -11.91 19.97
C ARG A 124 -9.55 -13.29 19.37
N ALA A 125 -8.91 -14.19 20.13
CA ALA A 125 -8.69 -15.57 19.74
C ALA A 125 -10.01 -16.34 19.62
N ASP A 126 -10.95 -16.11 20.54
CA ASP A 126 -12.26 -16.78 20.59
C ASP A 126 -13.31 -15.91 21.32
N ALA A 127 -14.52 -16.47 21.50
CA ALA A 127 -15.60 -15.86 22.25
C ALA A 127 -15.28 -15.86 23.76
N GLY A 128 -14.77 -14.74 24.27
CA GLY A 128 -14.42 -14.55 25.68
C GLY A 128 -12.91 -14.53 25.95
N GLY A 129 -12.09 -14.89 24.97
CA GLY A 129 -10.64 -14.88 25.05
C GLY A 129 -10.03 -13.49 25.20
N ALA A 130 -8.75 -13.49 25.56
CA ALA A 130 -7.96 -12.29 25.79
C ALA A 130 -8.01 -11.35 24.58
N LEU A 131 -8.21 -10.07 24.85
CA LEU A 131 -8.19 -9.02 23.83
C LEU A 131 -6.74 -8.64 23.54
N LEU A 132 -6.27 -8.96 22.33
CA LEU A 132 -5.10 -8.29 21.79
C LEU A 132 -5.49 -6.85 21.44
N SER A 133 -4.78 -5.89 22.02
CA SER A 133 -4.99 -4.46 21.81
C SER A 133 -3.65 -3.79 21.55
N ARG A 134 -3.49 -3.23 20.34
CA ARG A 134 -2.26 -2.56 19.90
C ARG A 134 -2.61 -1.29 19.14
N ASP A 135 -1.83 -0.25 19.36
CA ASP A 135 -1.86 0.97 18.56
C ASP A 135 -0.52 1.06 17.83
N VAL A 136 -0.53 0.95 16.50
CA VAL A 136 0.66 0.76 15.65
C VAL A 136 0.70 1.80 14.54
N PRO A 137 1.90 2.25 14.08
CA PRO A 137 2.00 3.20 12.97
C PRO A 137 1.49 2.64 11.64
N ALA A 138 1.70 1.35 11.40
CA ALA A 138 1.20 0.60 10.25
C ALA A 138 1.09 -0.88 10.64
N LEU A 139 0.28 -1.65 9.91
CA LEU A 139 0.05 -3.07 10.16
C LEU A 139 0.46 -3.89 8.93
N ALA A 140 1.29 -4.91 9.13
CA ALA A 140 1.54 -5.94 8.12
C ALA A 140 0.61 -7.12 8.36
N ILE A 141 -0.16 -7.53 7.34
CA ILE A 141 -0.98 -8.75 7.38
C ILE A 141 -0.28 -9.83 6.56
N ASP A 142 -0.20 -11.04 7.12
CA ASP A 142 0.30 -12.20 6.40
C ASP A 142 -0.73 -12.69 5.36
N CYS A 143 -0.45 -12.48 4.07
CA CYS A 143 -1.35 -12.92 3.02
C CYS A 143 -1.35 -14.44 2.84
N ARG A 144 -0.34 -15.16 3.35
CA ARG A 144 -0.28 -16.63 3.28
C ARG A 144 -1.38 -17.27 4.12
N THR A 145 -1.92 -16.54 5.11
CA THR A 145 -3.05 -16.99 5.94
C THR A 145 -4.41 -16.58 5.39
N LEU A 146 -4.41 -15.99 4.18
CA LEU A 146 -5.58 -15.57 3.40
C LEU A 146 -5.56 -16.22 2.00
N PRO A 147 -5.60 -17.56 1.90
CA PRO A 147 -5.41 -18.27 0.64
C PRO A 147 -6.46 -17.88 -0.40
N GLY A 148 -6.01 -17.57 -1.62
CA GLY A 148 -6.86 -17.21 -2.76
C GLY A 148 -7.41 -15.78 -2.74
N LEU A 149 -7.09 -14.96 -1.73
CA LEU A 149 -7.60 -13.60 -1.63
C LEU A 149 -6.81 -12.60 -2.50
N PHE A 150 -5.51 -12.81 -2.64
CA PHE A 150 -4.61 -11.97 -3.42
C PHE A 150 -3.81 -12.81 -4.41
N HIS A 151 -3.18 -12.14 -5.38
CA HIS A 151 -2.25 -12.79 -6.31
C HIS A 151 -1.20 -13.62 -5.52
N PRO A 152 -0.83 -14.83 -5.97
CA PRO A 152 0.03 -15.74 -5.20
C PRO A 152 1.38 -15.18 -4.76
N ASP A 153 1.96 -14.26 -5.55
CA ASP A 153 3.24 -13.62 -5.23
C ASP A 153 3.13 -12.58 -4.08
N ILE A 154 1.92 -12.20 -3.68
CA ILE A 154 1.69 -11.24 -2.60
C ILE A 154 1.79 -11.99 -1.27
N VAL A 155 2.88 -11.76 -0.56
CA VAL A 155 3.15 -12.41 0.74
C VAL A 155 2.69 -11.57 1.93
N GLN A 156 2.54 -10.26 1.75
CA GLN A 156 2.21 -9.33 2.83
C GLN A 156 1.33 -8.18 2.34
N LEU A 157 0.32 -7.80 3.13
CA LEU A 157 -0.47 -6.59 2.89
C LEU A 157 -0.18 -5.53 3.97
N ASN A 158 0.28 -4.36 3.54
CA ASN A 158 0.67 -3.27 4.43
C ASN A 158 -0.47 -2.26 4.61
N ILE A 159 -1.22 -2.33 5.70
CA ILE A 159 -2.18 -1.28 6.04
C ILE A 159 -1.41 -0.07 6.58
N THR A 160 -1.33 0.98 5.78
CA THR A 160 -0.66 2.24 6.12
C THR A 160 -1.68 3.30 6.55
N PRO A 161 -1.26 4.34 7.29
CA PRO A 161 -2.15 5.45 7.66
C PRO A 161 -2.94 6.06 6.49
N PRO A 162 -2.33 6.42 5.34
CA PRO A 162 -3.10 6.99 4.23
C PRO A 162 -4.11 6.00 3.64
N ALA A 163 -3.78 4.70 3.57
CA ALA A 163 -4.70 3.68 3.07
C ALA A 163 -5.91 3.48 4.01
N ALA A 164 -5.65 3.38 5.32
CA ALA A 164 -6.70 3.26 6.32
C ALA A 164 -7.61 4.50 6.34
N HIS A 165 -7.01 5.69 6.26
CA HIS A 165 -7.73 6.96 6.22
C HIS A 165 -8.64 7.05 4.99
N ALA A 166 -8.08 6.83 3.79
CA ALA A 166 -8.83 6.89 2.54
C ALA A 166 -10.00 5.89 2.53
N PHE A 167 -9.78 4.68 3.04
CA PHE A 167 -10.83 3.67 3.12
C PHE A 167 -11.93 4.03 4.12
N ALA A 168 -11.57 4.51 5.32
CA ALA A 168 -12.53 4.94 6.32
C ALA A 168 -13.37 6.14 5.82
N ALA A 169 -12.74 7.12 5.17
CA ALA A 169 -13.42 8.26 4.59
C ALA A 169 -14.40 7.84 3.48
N ALA A 170 -13.98 6.94 2.59
CA ALA A 170 -14.85 6.40 1.54
C ALA A 170 -16.06 5.65 2.11
N LEU A 171 -15.87 4.85 3.15
CA LEU A 171 -16.96 4.16 3.86
C LEU A 171 -17.95 5.15 4.48
N GLN A 172 -17.45 6.18 5.16
CA GLN A 172 -18.29 7.21 5.79
C GLN A 172 -19.09 8.01 4.76
N ALA A 173 -18.48 8.32 3.62
CA ALA A 173 -19.11 9.02 2.51
C ALA A 173 -20.09 8.13 1.71
N GLY A 174 -20.13 6.83 1.97
CA GLY A 174 -20.99 5.89 1.25
C GLY A 174 -20.66 5.77 -0.25
N VAL A 175 -19.41 6.05 -0.65
CA VAL A 175 -19.02 5.95 -2.06
C VAL A 175 -18.93 4.49 -2.50
N PRO A 176 -19.26 4.17 -3.76
CA PRO A 176 -19.03 2.84 -4.33
C PRO A 176 -17.57 2.39 -4.16
N LEU A 177 -17.37 1.35 -3.35
CA LEU A 177 -16.06 0.75 -3.07
C LEU A 177 -15.91 -0.58 -3.80
N GLY A 178 -14.69 -0.88 -4.21
CA GLY A 178 -14.35 -2.17 -4.81
C GLY A 178 -12.85 -2.45 -4.71
N CYS A 179 -12.42 -3.54 -5.34
CA CYS A 179 -10.99 -3.86 -5.44
C CYS A 179 -10.71 -4.47 -6.81
N SER A 180 -10.16 -3.67 -7.71
CA SER A 180 -9.74 -4.09 -9.04
C SER A 180 -8.29 -4.57 -9.01
N ASP A 181 -8.01 -5.70 -9.65
CA ASP A 181 -6.63 -6.15 -9.88
C ASP A 181 -6.09 -5.59 -11.19
N CYS A 182 -4.80 -5.30 -11.20
CA CYS A 182 -4.13 -4.79 -12.39
C CYS A 182 -4.11 -5.84 -13.50
N ALA A 183 -4.66 -5.51 -14.67
CA ALA A 183 -4.69 -6.40 -15.84
C ALA A 183 -3.29 -6.81 -16.35
N ARG A 184 -2.24 -6.07 -15.96
CA ARG A 184 -0.85 -6.36 -16.35
C ARG A 184 -0.09 -7.24 -15.36
N CYS A 185 -0.28 -7.04 -14.05
CA CYS A 185 0.58 -7.63 -13.02
C CYS A 185 -0.16 -8.33 -11.88
N GLY A 186 -1.50 -8.37 -11.93
CA GLY A 186 -2.33 -9.02 -10.90
C GLY A 186 -2.38 -8.35 -9.54
N HIS A 187 -1.57 -7.31 -9.28
CA HIS A 187 -1.60 -6.61 -7.99
C HIS A 187 -2.86 -5.74 -7.85
N PRO A 188 -3.47 -5.68 -6.65
CA PRO A 188 -4.65 -4.87 -6.41
C PRO A 188 -4.34 -3.38 -6.49
N HIS A 189 -5.27 -2.62 -7.06
CA HIS A 189 -5.20 -1.16 -7.09
C HIS A 189 -5.63 -0.57 -5.74
N LEU A 190 -4.85 0.42 -5.28
CA LEU A 190 -5.18 1.29 -4.17
C LEU A 190 -5.21 2.74 -4.65
N ASP A 191 -6.39 3.33 -4.60
CA ASP A 191 -6.60 4.76 -4.83
C ASP A 191 -6.37 5.51 -3.50
N LEU A 192 -5.58 6.59 -3.56
CA LEU A 192 -5.27 7.49 -2.44
C LEU A 192 -5.49 8.94 -2.87
N GLY A 193 -5.41 9.88 -1.92
CA GLY A 193 -5.52 11.32 -2.21
C GLY A 193 -6.72 11.62 -3.09
N ASP A 194 -6.50 12.38 -4.17
CA ASP A 194 -7.56 12.78 -5.10
C ASP A 194 -8.28 11.59 -5.77
N PHE A 195 -7.60 10.46 -6.03
CA PHE A 195 -8.26 9.28 -6.61
C PHE A 195 -9.18 8.57 -5.62
N ALA A 196 -8.99 8.76 -4.31
CA ALA A 196 -9.89 8.21 -3.30
C ALA A 196 -11.14 9.08 -3.05
N LEU A 197 -11.21 10.29 -3.62
CA LEU A 197 -12.32 11.23 -3.37
C LEU A 197 -13.55 10.93 -4.22
N ALA A 198 -13.37 10.36 -5.41
CA ALA A 198 -14.45 10.12 -6.36
C ALA A 198 -14.34 8.74 -7.03
N PRO A 199 -15.45 7.98 -7.09
CA PRO A 199 -15.50 6.74 -7.86
C PRO A 199 -15.15 6.98 -9.33
N HIS A 200 -14.31 6.12 -9.87
CA HIS A 200 -13.90 6.21 -11.27
C HIS A 200 -13.66 4.82 -11.83
N ARG A 201 -13.57 4.71 -13.16
CA ARG A 201 -13.38 3.42 -13.84
C ARG A 201 -11.92 3.10 -14.12
N ARG A 202 -11.07 4.11 -14.31
CA ARG A 202 -9.70 3.95 -14.78
C ARG A 202 -8.70 4.03 -13.62
N HIS A 203 -8.08 2.92 -13.25
CA HIS A 203 -7.17 2.86 -12.11
C HIS A 203 -5.70 2.81 -12.54
N THR A 204 -4.83 3.47 -11.76
CA THR A 204 -3.38 3.43 -11.93
C THR A 204 -2.76 2.47 -10.92
N CYS A 205 -1.91 1.56 -11.37
CA CYS A 205 -1.35 0.50 -10.53
C CYS A 205 -0.15 1.02 -9.75
N GLY A 206 -0.25 1.05 -8.42
CA GLY A 206 0.89 1.42 -7.56
C GLY A 206 2.06 0.44 -7.63
N HIS A 207 1.84 -0.81 -8.03
CA HIS A 207 2.90 -1.81 -8.14
C HIS A 207 3.75 -1.67 -9.42
N CYS A 208 3.13 -1.57 -10.60
CA CYS A 208 3.83 -1.60 -11.90
C CYS A 208 3.67 -0.34 -12.77
N GLY A 209 2.88 0.65 -12.31
CA GLY A 209 2.62 1.89 -13.06
C GLY A 209 1.77 1.70 -14.31
N HIS A 210 1.07 0.58 -14.48
CA HIS A 210 0.09 0.42 -15.54
C HIS A 210 -1.17 1.26 -15.22
N ASP A 211 -1.57 2.11 -16.15
CA ASP A 211 -2.63 3.12 -16.00
C ASP A 211 -3.83 2.88 -16.92
N ALA A 212 -4.04 1.66 -17.39
CA ALA A 212 -5.16 1.32 -18.27
C ALA A 212 -6.04 0.17 -17.75
N THR A 213 -5.96 -0.15 -16.45
CA THR A 213 -6.91 -1.06 -15.81
C THR A 213 -8.25 -0.36 -15.67
N HIS A 214 -9.32 -0.99 -16.17
CA HIS A 214 -10.68 -0.46 -16.06
C HIS A 214 -11.57 -1.40 -15.24
N SER A 215 -12.23 -0.88 -14.21
CA SER A 215 -13.27 -1.59 -13.49
C SER A 215 -14.59 -1.62 -14.29
N PRO A 216 -15.47 -2.61 -14.06
CA PRO A 216 -16.77 -2.68 -14.72
C PRO A 216 -17.64 -1.43 -14.48
N GLY A 217 -17.65 -0.92 -13.24
CA GLY A 217 -18.35 0.30 -12.83
C GLY A 217 -17.44 1.26 -12.07
N ALA A 218 -17.87 2.52 -11.91
CA ALA A 218 -17.09 3.52 -11.18
C ALA A 218 -16.99 3.15 -9.70
N ILE A 219 -15.77 3.00 -9.19
CA ILE A 219 -15.47 2.67 -7.79
C ILE A 219 -14.26 3.45 -7.29
N VAL A 220 -14.11 3.55 -5.97
CA VAL A 220 -12.81 3.76 -5.34
C VAL A 220 -12.20 2.37 -5.08
N SER A 221 -11.06 2.07 -5.70
CA SER A 221 -10.41 0.77 -5.58
C SER A 221 -9.49 0.71 -4.36
N THR A 222 -9.66 -0.31 -3.53
CA THR A 222 -8.79 -0.57 -2.39
C THR A 222 -8.82 -2.05 -1.99
N PRO A 223 -7.66 -2.70 -1.76
CA PRO A 223 -7.62 -4.07 -1.23
C PRO A 223 -8.18 -4.19 0.19
N LEU A 224 -8.34 -3.08 0.92
CA LEU A 224 -9.01 -3.11 2.23
C LEU A 224 -10.50 -3.46 2.10
N TRP A 225 -11.14 -3.12 0.98
CA TRP A 225 -12.50 -3.57 0.67
C TRP A 225 -12.57 -5.08 0.51
N ARG A 226 -11.57 -5.67 -0.17
CA ARG A 226 -11.48 -7.12 -0.35
C ARG A 226 -11.30 -7.85 0.99
N LEU A 227 -10.44 -7.33 1.87
CA LEU A 227 -10.29 -7.85 3.24
C LEU A 227 -11.61 -7.79 4.03
N ARG A 228 -12.32 -6.66 3.96
CA ARG A 228 -13.62 -6.49 4.61
C ARG A 228 -14.66 -7.48 4.12
N GLU A 229 -14.76 -7.68 2.82
CA GLU A 229 -15.70 -8.64 2.23
C GLU A 229 -15.35 -10.09 2.60
N TYR A 230 -14.05 -10.44 2.61
CA TYR A 230 -13.60 -11.73 3.10
C TYR A 230 -14.02 -11.94 4.56
N ALA A 231 -13.81 -10.94 5.41
CA ALA A 231 -14.19 -10.99 6.81
C ALA A 231 -15.68 -11.26 7.02
N ARG A 232 -16.53 -10.54 6.28
CA ARG A 232 -17.99 -10.71 6.35
C ARG A 232 -18.47 -12.10 5.93
N ARG A 233 -17.78 -12.75 4.99
CA ARG A 233 -18.13 -14.09 4.49
C ARG A 233 -17.57 -15.22 5.34
N ALA A 234 -16.54 -14.94 6.15
CA ALA A 234 -15.94 -15.87 7.09
C ALA A 234 -16.14 -15.40 8.55
N PRO A 235 -17.39 -15.29 9.05
CA PRO A 235 -17.69 -14.72 10.36
C PRO A 235 -17.10 -15.52 11.54
N ALA A 236 -16.69 -16.78 11.31
CA ALA A 236 -15.98 -17.58 12.30
C ALA A 236 -14.50 -17.19 12.49
N ARG A 237 -13.94 -16.29 11.65
CA ARG A 237 -12.51 -15.93 11.66
C ARG A 237 -12.24 -14.42 11.64
N ILE A 238 -13.16 -13.58 11.15
CA ILE A 238 -12.99 -12.12 11.20
C ILE A 238 -14.34 -11.40 11.33
N ALA A 239 -14.68 -10.92 12.53
CA ALA A 239 -15.98 -10.27 12.77
C ALA A 239 -16.18 -8.91 12.07
N GLN A 240 -15.14 -8.06 11.90
CA GLN A 240 -15.28 -6.73 11.28
C GLN A 240 -13.94 -6.09 10.85
N CYS A 241 -13.63 -6.03 9.56
CA CYS A 241 -12.60 -5.09 9.07
C CYS A 241 -13.24 -3.76 8.65
N PHE A 242 -12.95 -2.71 9.43
CA PHE A 242 -13.36 -1.30 9.27
C PHE A 242 -14.83 -1.00 9.61
#